data_AF-A0A6J6A0D9-F1
#
_entry.id   AF-A0A6J6A0D9-F1
#
_cell.length_a   1.000
_cell.length_b   1.000
_cell.length_c   1.000
_cell.angle_alpha   90.00
_cell.angle_beta   90.00
_cell.angle_gamma   90.00
#
_symmetry.space_group_name_H-M   'P 1'
#
loop_
_entity.id
_entity.type
_entity.pdbx_description
1 polymer ?
#
loop_
_entity_poly.entity_id
_entity_poly.type
_entity_poly.pdbx_seq_one_letter_code
_entity_poly.pdbx_strand_id
1 'polypeptide(L)'
;MLGSVPQGKDETGQPTPRAASLLTFLPLEREPRAVSFPERYAGPLEAAYANLELETVEADRERALGELDDRPAAKIERDEQRRSSLITVSRWGEEGRAGMVDAVRSAVHHHDDVVYCDLDLETLSSADLDEAIQQLREFDFFYCGLALCASAGHDHLRLQALMSDDIQLDGIVLDSDYAQQLRETIFADRAPSSRV
;
A
#
# COMPACT_ATOMS: atom_id res chain seq x y z
N MET A 1 3.40 20.97 5.43
CA MET A 1 2.29 21.47 4.60
C MET A 1 1.01 21.34 5.43
N LEU A 2 0.31 22.44 5.73
CA LEU A 2 -0.96 22.40 6.45
C LEU A 2 -2.07 22.15 5.43
N GLY A 3 -2.62 20.94 5.41
CA GLY A 3 -3.82 20.62 4.63
C GLY A 3 -5.06 21.01 5.43
N SER A 4 -5.98 21.75 4.83
CA SER A 4 -7.29 22.03 5.43
C SER A 4 -8.32 21.00 4.94
N VAL A 5 -8.92 20.25 5.86
CA VAL A 5 -10.06 19.37 5.56
C VAL A 5 -11.31 20.23 5.33
N PRO A 6 -12.14 19.95 4.31
CA PRO A 6 -13.41 20.64 4.09
C PRO A 6 -14.34 20.53 5.31
N GLN A 7 -15.18 21.56 5.51
CA GLN A 7 -16.03 21.69 6.68
C GLN A 7 -17.22 20.73 6.62
N GLY A 8 -17.27 19.76 7.53
CA GLY A 8 -18.49 18.98 7.78
C GLY A 8 -19.52 19.80 8.57
N LYS A 9 -20.79 19.45 8.43
CA LYS A 9 -21.86 19.87 9.35
C LYS A 9 -22.29 18.63 10.14
N ASP A 10 -22.48 18.78 11.44
CA ASP A 10 -23.11 17.72 12.22
C ASP A 10 -24.61 17.59 11.90
N GLU A 11 -25.28 16.61 12.50
CA GLU A 11 -26.73 16.36 12.33
C GLU A 11 -27.60 17.56 12.73
N THR A 12 -27.06 18.52 13.47
CA THR A 12 -27.73 19.74 13.90
C THR A 12 -27.44 20.95 13.01
N GLY A 13 -26.64 20.75 11.95
CA GLY A 13 -26.23 21.80 11.03
C GLY A 13 -25.12 22.71 11.58
N GLN A 14 -24.54 22.38 12.74
CA GLN A 14 -23.43 23.13 13.31
C GLN A 14 -22.11 22.72 12.65
N PRO A 15 -21.19 23.68 12.43
CA PRO A 15 -19.88 23.37 11.90
C PRO A 15 -19.10 22.52 12.90
N THR A 16 -18.68 21.33 12.50
CA THR A 16 -17.79 20.51 13.33
C THR A 16 -16.44 21.24 13.53
N PRO A 17 -15.83 21.15 14.73
CA PRO A 17 -14.54 21.77 14.99
C PRO A 17 -13.50 21.28 13.97
N ARG A 18 -12.70 22.22 13.41
CA ARG A 18 -11.62 21.89 12.50
C ARG A 18 -10.59 21.01 13.23
N ALA A 19 -10.52 19.74 12.88
CA ALA A 19 -9.37 18.92 13.21
C ALA A 19 -8.19 19.45 12.38
N ALA A 20 -7.25 20.13 13.04
CA ALA A 20 -5.99 20.50 12.39
C ALA A 20 -5.16 19.23 12.22
N SER A 21 -4.95 18.79 10.99
CA SER A 21 -4.04 17.69 10.70
C SER A 21 -2.64 18.26 10.49
N LEU A 22 -1.71 17.88 11.37
CA LEU A 22 -0.29 18.12 11.15
C LEU A 22 0.24 17.03 10.21
N LEU A 23 0.76 17.42 9.05
CA LEU A 23 1.47 16.52 8.16
C LEU A 23 2.96 16.84 8.23
N THR A 24 3.72 15.87 8.73
CA THR A 24 5.19 15.88 8.75
C THR A 24 5.67 15.08 7.54
N PHE A 25 6.61 15.63 6.79
CA PHE A 25 7.22 14.98 5.64
C PHE A 25 8.72 14.92 5.90
N LEU A 26 9.33 13.77 5.63
CA LEU A 26 10.78 13.66 5.57
C LEU A 26 11.24 13.97 4.13
N PRO A 27 12.39 14.63 3.93
CA PRO A 27 12.98 14.76 2.61
C PRO A 27 13.16 13.39 1.97
N LEU A 28 12.83 13.28 0.67
CA LEU A 28 13.06 12.06 -0.07
C LEU A 28 14.56 11.89 -0.31
N GLU A 29 15.12 10.79 0.17
CA GLU A 29 16.50 10.39 -0.10
C GLU A 29 16.63 9.89 -1.54
N ARG A 30 17.65 10.36 -2.27
CA ARG A 30 17.87 10.05 -3.69
C ARG A 30 18.88 8.92 -3.92
N GLU A 31 19.11 8.09 -2.91
CA GLU A 31 19.98 6.94 -3.05
C GLU A 31 19.32 5.86 -3.94
N PRO A 32 20.11 5.05 -4.67
CA PRO A 32 19.58 3.94 -5.45
C PRO A 32 18.76 2.97 -4.59
N ARG A 33 17.65 2.49 -5.14
CA ARG A 33 16.66 1.66 -4.44
C ARG A 33 16.82 0.20 -4.85
N ALA A 34 17.14 -0.66 -3.89
CA ALA A 34 17.24 -2.10 -4.10
C ALA A 34 15.84 -2.72 -4.14
N VAL A 35 15.39 -3.15 -5.32
CA VAL A 35 14.02 -3.65 -5.50
C VAL A 35 13.92 -4.79 -6.51
N SER A 36 12.92 -5.63 -6.30
CA SER A 36 12.42 -6.63 -7.22
C SER A 36 11.07 -6.18 -7.77
N PHE A 37 10.83 -6.36 -9.07
CA PHE A 37 9.54 -6.01 -9.68
C PHE A 37 8.70 -7.25 -9.97
N PRO A 38 7.41 -7.30 -9.55
CA PRO A 38 6.48 -8.31 -10.01
C PRO A 38 6.07 -8.05 -11.46
N GLU A 39 5.83 -9.11 -12.24
CA GLU A 39 5.48 -8.99 -13.65
C GLU A 39 4.25 -8.08 -13.86
N ARG A 40 3.22 -8.24 -13.03
CA ARG A 40 1.95 -7.52 -13.18
C ARG A 40 2.08 -6.00 -13.01
N TYR A 41 2.94 -5.54 -12.09
CA TYR A 41 3.04 -4.14 -11.71
C TYR A 41 4.42 -3.52 -11.99
N ALA A 42 5.30 -4.22 -12.72
CA ALA A 42 6.61 -3.69 -13.11
C ALA A 42 6.49 -2.32 -13.77
N GLY A 43 5.67 -2.17 -14.82
CA GLY A 43 5.49 -0.91 -15.54
C GLY A 43 5.05 0.26 -14.65
N PRO A 44 3.96 0.15 -13.87
CA PRO A 44 3.54 1.17 -12.91
C PRO A 44 4.61 1.53 -11.88
N LEU A 45 5.38 0.55 -11.38
CA LEU A 45 6.43 0.79 -10.40
C LEU A 45 7.65 1.49 -11.03
N GLU A 46 8.09 1.06 -12.21
CA GLU A 46 9.15 1.72 -12.99
C GLU A 46 8.78 3.18 -13.28
N ALA A 47 7.54 3.44 -13.69
CA ALA A 47 7.04 4.80 -13.91
C ALA A 47 7.06 5.63 -12.62
N ALA A 48 6.77 5.03 -11.46
CA ALA A 48 6.84 5.70 -10.17
C ALA A 48 8.27 6.08 -9.79
N TYR A 49 9.22 5.16 -9.90
CA TYR A 49 10.63 5.42 -9.64
C TYR A 49 11.20 6.49 -10.59
N ALA A 50 10.86 6.41 -11.88
CA ALA A 50 11.27 7.41 -12.87
C ALA A 50 10.70 8.81 -12.55
N ASN A 51 9.42 8.91 -12.20
CA ASN A 51 8.79 10.17 -11.81
C ASN A 51 9.43 10.79 -10.55
N LEU A 52 9.94 9.95 -9.64
CA LEU A 52 10.61 10.38 -8.42
C LEU A 52 12.11 10.67 -8.61
N GLU A 53 12.65 10.47 -9.82
CA GLU A 53 14.08 10.54 -10.12
C GLU A 53 14.92 9.60 -9.22
N LEU A 54 14.38 8.42 -8.93
CA LEU A 54 15.03 7.40 -8.12
C LEU A 54 15.59 6.30 -9.02
N GLU A 55 16.89 6.07 -8.90
CA GLU A 55 17.55 4.92 -9.53
C GLU A 55 17.14 3.63 -8.82
N THR A 56 17.00 2.54 -9.58
CA THR A 56 16.71 1.21 -9.04
C THR A 56 17.86 0.27 -9.34
N VAL A 57 18.17 -0.61 -8.38
CA VAL A 57 19.19 -1.65 -8.49
C VAL A 57 18.58 -2.98 -8.09
N GLU A 58 19.19 -4.06 -8.56
CA GLU A 58 18.75 -5.41 -8.20
C GLU A 58 18.86 -5.63 -6.69
N ALA A 59 17.81 -6.19 -6.09
CA ALA A 59 17.75 -6.43 -4.65
C ALA A 59 18.73 -7.54 -4.21
N ASP A 60 19.56 -7.25 -3.21
CA ASP A 60 20.34 -8.26 -2.49
C ASP A 60 19.48 -8.87 -1.39
N ARG A 61 18.69 -9.87 -1.76
CA ARG A 61 17.70 -10.50 -0.88
C ARG A 61 18.32 -11.14 0.35
N GLU A 62 19.49 -11.78 0.22
CA GLU A 62 20.15 -12.45 1.34
C GLU A 62 20.55 -11.42 2.41
N ARG A 63 21.11 -10.29 1.96
CA ARG A 63 21.42 -9.17 2.84
C ARG A 63 20.15 -8.61 3.48
N ALA A 64 19.14 -8.27 2.69
CA ALA A 64 17.90 -7.65 3.18
C ALA A 64 17.16 -8.54 4.18
N LEU A 65 17.10 -9.86 3.93
CA LEU A 65 16.53 -10.83 4.87
C LEU A 65 17.32 -10.91 6.19
N GLY A 66 18.64 -10.71 6.15
CA GLY A 66 19.50 -10.62 7.33
C GLY A 66 19.26 -9.37 8.18
N GLU A 67 18.82 -8.27 7.58
CA GLU A 67 18.50 -7.01 8.27
C GLU A 67 17.11 -7.03 8.95
N LEU A 68 16.26 -8.02 8.64
CA LEU A 68 14.92 -8.15 9.22
C LEU A 68 14.88 -8.70 10.65
N ASP A 69 15.99 -9.22 11.21
CA ASP A 69 16.04 -9.85 12.55
C ASP A 69 14.88 -10.85 12.80
N ASP A 70 14.38 -10.94 14.04
CA ASP A 70 13.26 -11.79 14.49
C ASP A 70 11.87 -11.23 14.12
N ARG A 71 11.77 -10.33 13.14
CA ARG A 71 10.46 -9.80 12.71
C ARG A 71 9.60 -10.93 12.15
N PRO A 72 8.26 -10.90 12.36
CA PRO A 72 7.37 -11.91 11.78
C PRO A 72 7.35 -11.79 10.25
N ALA A 73 7.09 -12.91 9.56
CA ALA A 73 6.99 -12.94 8.09
C ALA A 73 5.88 -12.03 7.56
N ALA A 74 4.78 -11.92 8.30
CA ALA A 74 3.71 -10.95 8.07
C ALA A 74 3.27 -10.30 9.40
N LYS A 75 3.00 -9.00 9.38
CA LYS A 75 2.55 -8.20 10.54
C LYS A 75 1.29 -7.42 10.17
N ILE A 76 0.38 -7.24 11.13
CA ILE A 76 -0.76 -6.31 11.00
C ILE A 76 -0.64 -5.18 12.01
N GLU A 77 -0.89 -3.96 11.56
CA GLU A 77 -1.01 -2.75 12.36
C GLU A 77 -2.38 -2.12 12.10
N ARG A 78 -3.04 -1.62 13.15
CA ARG A 78 -4.39 -1.06 13.05
C ARG A 78 -4.40 0.41 13.43
N ASP A 79 -5.17 1.18 12.68
CA ASP A 79 -5.55 2.55 13.01
C ASP A 79 -7.06 2.56 13.30
N GLU A 80 -7.41 2.43 14.58
CA GLU A 80 -8.81 2.43 15.04
C GLU A 80 -9.52 3.75 14.73
N GLN A 81 -8.78 4.88 14.70
CA GLN A 81 -9.38 6.18 14.41
C GLN A 81 -9.81 6.29 12.95
N ARG A 82 -9.05 5.68 12.05
CA ARG A 82 -9.32 5.65 10.61
C ARG A 82 -10.06 4.40 10.16
N ARG A 83 -10.32 3.46 11.07
CA ARG A 83 -10.88 2.12 10.78
C ARG A 83 -10.15 1.46 9.62
N SER A 84 -8.82 1.45 9.70
CA SER A 84 -7.97 0.88 8.65
C SER A 84 -6.89 -0.02 9.22
N SER A 85 -6.56 -1.06 8.47
CA SER A 85 -5.45 -1.97 8.79
C SER A 85 -4.35 -1.88 7.74
N LEU A 86 -3.10 -2.00 8.17
CA LEU A 86 -1.92 -2.18 7.33
C LEU A 86 -1.30 -3.55 7.61
N ILE A 87 -1.23 -4.37 6.57
CA ILE A 87 -0.57 -5.68 6.61
C ILE A 87 0.78 -5.52 5.91
N THR A 88 1.89 -5.81 6.59
CA THR A 88 3.22 -5.83 5.97
C THR A 88 3.68 -7.26 5.82
N VAL A 89 4.11 -7.65 4.61
CA VAL A 89 4.67 -8.96 4.30
C VAL A 89 6.13 -8.78 3.90
N SER A 90 7.03 -9.30 4.72
CA SER A 90 8.49 -9.17 4.54
C SER A 90 9.19 -10.50 4.26
N ARG A 91 8.49 -11.63 4.37
CA ARG A 91 8.99 -12.94 3.93
C ARG A 91 7.87 -13.74 3.31
N TRP A 92 8.19 -14.48 2.25
CA TRP A 92 7.24 -15.33 1.55
C TRP A 92 7.63 -16.80 1.66
N GLY A 93 6.61 -17.66 1.68
CA GLY A 93 6.69 -19.06 2.08
C GLY A 93 5.42 -19.47 2.82
N GLU A 94 5.42 -20.65 3.43
CA GLU A 94 4.24 -21.16 4.15
C GLU A 94 3.82 -20.23 5.31
N GLU A 95 4.78 -19.78 6.11
CA GLU A 95 4.53 -18.88 7.25
C GLU A 95 4.04 -17.50 6.79
N GLY A 96 4.70 -16.87 5.81
CA GLY A 96 4.31 -15.56 5.29
C GLY A 96 2.91 -15.59 4.68
N ARG A 97 2.60 -16.65 3.93
CA ARG A 97 1.27 -16.88 3.36
C ARG A 97 0.20 -17.03 4.43
N ALA A 98 0.42 -17.90 5.40
CA ALA A 98 -0.52 -18.12 6.49
C ALA A 98 -0.73 -16.84 7.30
N GLY A 99 0.35 -16.14 7.64
CA GLY A 99 0.30 -14.87 8.38
C GLY A 99 -0.45 -13.78 7.63
N MET A 100 -0.25 -13.65 6.32
CA MET A 100 -1.01 -12.72 5.47
C MET A 100 -2.50 -13.06 5.47
N VAL A 101 -2.87 -14.33 5.24
CA VAL A 101 -4.28 -14.76 5.22
C VAL A 101 -4.95 -14.52 6.57
N ASP A 102 -4.27 -14.83 7.67
CA ASP A 102 -4.79 -14.61 9.02
C ASP A 102 -4.94 -13.11 9.33
N ALA A 103 -4.00 -12.27 8.87
CA ALA A 103 -4.10 -10.82 8.98
C ALA A 103 -5.31 -10.26 8.20
N VAL A 104 -5.52 -10.70 6.95
CA VAL A 104 -6.69 -10.29 6.14
C VAL A 104 -7.99 -10.69 6.84
N ARG A 105 -8.10 -11.94 7.29
CA ARG A 105 -9.29 -12.41 8.04
C ARG A 105 -9.51 -11.61 9.31
N SER A 106 -8.44 -11.24 10.00
CA SER A 106 -8.51 -10.43 11.21
C SER A 106 -9.05 -9.03 10.93
N ALA A 107 -8.63 -8.39 9.83
CA ALA A 107 -9.14 -7.09 9.41
C ALA A 107 -10.64 -7.13 9.06
N VAL A 108 -11.07 -8.19 8.34
CA VAL A 108 -12.50 -8.42 8.05
C VAL A 108 -13.32 -8.59 9.33
N HIS A 109 -12.81 -9.38 10.28
CA HIS A 109 -13.48 -9.58 11.58
C HIS A 109 -13.59 -8.29 12.39
N HIS A 110 -12.65 -7.35 12.21
CA HIS A 110 -12.64 -6.07 12.91
C HIS A 110 -13.50 -4.99 12.24
N HIS A 111 -14.12 -5.28 11.09
CA HIS A 111 -14.90 -4.32 10.33
C HIS A 111 -14.12 -3.05 9.96
N ASP A 112 -12.85 -3.21 9.58
CA ASP A 112 -12.06 -2.13 8.99
C ASP A 112 -12.70 -1.71 7.65
N ASP A 113 -12.74 -0.41 7.37
CA ASP A 113 -13.29 0.13 6.12
C ASP A 113 -12.29 -0.04 4.96
N VAL A 114 -10.98 0.05 5.24
CA VAL A 114 -9.90 -0.12 4.26
C VAL A 114 -8.80 -1.00 4.84
N VAL A 115 -8.31 -1.94 4.03
CA VAL A 115 -7.14 -2.76 4.38
C VAL A 115 -6.06 -2.54 3.34
N TYR A 116 -4.87 -2.15 3.78
CA TYR A 116 -3.67 -2.05 2.96
C TYR A 116 -2.81 -3.28 3.15
N CYS A 117 -2.13 -3.72 2.09
CA CYS A 117 -1.08 -4.73 2.16
C CYS A 117 0.18 -4.22 1.47
N ASP A 118 1.26 -4.12 2.24
CA ASP A 118 2.60 -3.76 1.80
C ASP A 118 3.41 -5.04 1.59
N LEU A 119 3.86 -5.25 0.35
CA LEU A 119 4.77 -6.31 -0.03
C LEU A 119 6.18 -5.71 -0.18
N ASP A 120 7.12 -6.20 0.61
CA ASP A 120 8.50 -5.71 0.62
C ASP A 120 9.20 -6.04 -0.70
N LEU A 121 9.62 -5.01 -1.44
CA LEU A 121 10.23 -5.15 -2.75
C LEU A 121 11.69 -5.61 -2.67
N GLU A 122 12.35 -5.48 -1.52
CA GLU A 122 13.75 -5.81 -1.36
C GLU A 122 13.94 -7.26 -0.90
N THR A 123 13.05 -7.78 -0.06
CA THR A 123 13.18 -9.11 0.55
C THR A 123 12.44 -10.21 -0.23
N LEU A 124 11.36 -9.86 -0.93
CA LEU A 124 10.60 -10.78 -1.77
C LEU A 124 11.17 -10.81 -3.19
N SER A 125 11.27 -12.00 -3.79
CA SER A 125 11.60 -12.08 -5.22
C SER A 125 10.42 -11.65 -6.08
N SER A 126 10.69 -11.35 -7.36
CA SER A 126 9.66 -11.18 -8.38
C SER A 126 8.61 -12.30 -8.36
N ALA A 127 9.03 -13.57 -8.29
CA ALA A 127 8.12 -14.71 -8.23
C ALA A 127 7.29 -14.79 -6.94
N ASP A 128 7.90 -14.46 -5.79
CA ASP A 128 7.20 -14.39 -4.51
C ASP A 128 6.15 -13.27 -4.51
N LEU A 129 6.52 -12.11 -5.07
CA LEU A 129 5.62 -10.97 -5.23
C LEU A 129 4.43 -11.32 -6.12
N ASP A 130 4.67 -11.94 -7.27
CA ASP A 130 3.59 -12.35 -8.19
C ASP A 130 2.63 -13.35 -7.53
N GLU A 131 3.15 -14.32 -6.77
CA GLU A 131 2.31 -15.26 -6.03
C GLU A 131 1.51 -14.57 -4.92
N ALA A 132 2.13 -13.66 -4.15
CA ALA A 132 1.47 -12.90 -3.10
C ALA A 132 0.38 -12.00 -3.68
N ILE A 133 0.65 -11.30 -4.79
CA ILE A 133 -0.31 -10.47 -5.52
C ILE A 133 -1.49 -11.34 -5.97
N GLN A 134 -1.24 -12.51 -6.56
CA GLN A 134 -2.31 -13.40 -7.02
C GLN A 134 -3.26 -13.76 -5.87
N GLN A 135 -2.72 -14.10 -4.70
CA GLN A 135 -3.54 -14.46 -3.54
C GLN A 135 -4.29 -13.26 -2.95
N LEU A 136 -3.64 -12.10 -2.84
CA LEU A 136 -4.29 -10.87 -2.37
C LEU A 136 -5.48 -10.49 -3.27
N ARG A 137 -5.36 -10.70 -4.58
CA ARG A 137 -6.47 -10.48 -5.52
C ARG A 137 -7.66 -11.41 -5.31
N GLU A 138 -7.47 -12.60 -4.72
CA GLU A 138 -8.59 -13.46 -4.31
C GLU A 138 -9.40 -12.84 -3.16
N PHE A 139 -8.80 -11.90 -2.42
CA PHE A 139 -9.43 -11.09 -1.38
C PHE A 139 -9.77 -9.67 -1.87
N ASP A 140 -9.96 -9.48 -3.18
CA ASP A 140 -10.33 -8.22 -3.82
C ASP A 140 -9.32 -7.07 -3.61
N PHE A 141 -8.06 -7.38 -3.25
CA PHE A 141 -7.01 -6.38 -3.24
C PHE A 141 -6.63 -5.97 -4.66
N PHE A 142 -6.36 -4.68 -4.84
CA PHE A 142 -5.88 -4.09 -6.09
C PHE A 142 -4.73 -3.14 -5.81
N TYR A 143 -3.94 -2.86 -6.85
CA TYR A 143 -2.81 -1.93 -6.79
C TYR A 143 -3.26 -0.55 -6.30
N CYS A 144 -2.51 0.06 -5.37
CA CYS A 144 -2.75 1.44 -4.96
C CYS A 144 -1.49 2.29 -4.78
N GLY A 145 -0.31 1.75 -5.07
CA GLY A 145 0.91 2.56 -5.22
C GLY A 145 2.18 1.93 -4.67
N LEU A 146 3.13 2.82 -4.39
CA LEU A 146 4.45 2.54 -3.85
C LEU A 146 4.59 3.24 -2.48
N ALA A 147 5.00 2.50 -1.47
CA ALA A 147 5.34 3.02 -0.15
C ALA A 147 6.86 3.07 0.00
N LEU A 148 7.43 4.28 -0.12
CA LEU A 148 8.87 4.52 -0.01
C LEU A 148 9.32 4.52 1.44
N CYS A 149 10.52 3.98 1.71
CA CYS A 149 11.12 3.99 3.05
C CYS A 149 10.16 3.54 4.16
N ALA A 150 9.42 2.46 3.91
CA ALA A 150 8.40 1.95 4.82
C ALA A 150 9.03 1.10 5.95
N SER A 151 8.46 -0.07 6.25
CA SER A 151 9.02 -0.95 7.28
C SER A 151 10.47 -1.31 6.96
N ALA A 152 11.35 -1.33 7.98
CA ALA A 152 12.80 -1.54 7.82
C ALA A 152 13.55 -0.51 6.95
N GLY A 153 12.88 0.54 6.45
CA GLY A 153 13.47 1.48 5.49
C GLY A 153 13.43 0.99 4.04
N HIS A 154 12.83 -0.18 3.77
CA HIS A 154 12.67 -0.71 2.41
C HIS A 154 11.47 -0.08 1.71
N ASP A 155 11.48 -0.12 0.38
CA ASP A 155 10.33 0.25 -0.43
C ASP A 155 9.37 -0.94 -0.55
N HIS A 156 8.06 -0.65 -0.53
CA HIS A 156 7.02 -1.68 -0.59
C HIS A 156 6.02 -1.38 -1.70
N LEU A 157 5.62 -2.43 -2.43
CA LEU A 157 4.43 -2.39 -3.27
C LEU A 157 3.20 -2.39 -2.37
N ARG A 158 2.32 -1.40 -2.53
CA ARG A 158 1.09 -1.31 -1.77
C ARG A 158 -0.12 -1.71 -2.60
N LEU A 159 -0.85 -2.70 -2.09
CA LEU A 159 -2.20 -3.04 -2.52
C LEU A 159 -3.21 -2.59 -1.46
N GLN A 160 -4.47 -2.43 -1.86
CA GLN A 160 -5.57 -2.15 -0.93
C GLN A 160 -6.83 -2.95 -1.30
N ALA A 161 -7.65 -3.21 -0.29
CA ALA A 161 -9.02 -3.68 -0.44
C ALA A 161 -9.97 -2.71 0.29
N LEU A 162 -11.11 -2.44 -0.35
CA LEU A 162 -12.17 -1.59 0.18
C LEU A 162 -13.27 -2.48 0.73
N MET A 163 -13.48 -2.45 2.04
CA MET A 163 -14.45 -3.31 2.73
C MET A 163 -15.80 -2.61 2.97
N SER A 164 -15.85 -1.30 2.69
CA SER A 164 -17.03 -0.46 2.85
C SER A 164 -17.39 0.24 1.53
N ASP A 165 -18.68 0.30 1.24
CA ASP A 165 -19.24 1.04 0.09
C ASP A 165 -19.29 2.56 0.34
N ASP A 166 -19.09 3.01 1.58
CA ASP A 166 -19.17 4.43 1.98
C ASP A 166 -17.91 5.24 1.63
N ILE A 167 -16.96 4.65 0.90
CA ILE A 167 -15.68 5.28 0.56
C ILE A 167 -15.84 6.17 -0.66
N GLN A 168 -15.77 7.49 -0.44
CA GLN A 168 -15.87 8.50 -1.50
C GLN A 168 -14.56 8.64 -2.26
N LEU A 169 -14.50 8.05 -3.45
CA LEU A 169 -13.34 8.11 -4.32
C LEU A 169 -13.40 9.23 -5.38
N ASP A 170 -14.60 9.72 -5.68
CA ASP A 170 -14.82 10.69 -6.76
C ASP A 170 -14.34 12.11 -6.41
N GLY A 171 -14.16 12.40 -5.13
CA GLY A 171 -13.72 13.71 -4.61
C GLY A 171 -12.21 13.96 -4.66
N ILE A 172 -11.41 13.02 -5.18
CA ILE A 172 -9.95 13.16 -5.22
C ILE A 172 -9.55 14.08 -6.38
N VAL A 173 -9.02 15.26 -6.04
CA VAL A 173 -8.46 16.25 -6.98
C VAL A 173 -6.97 16.00 -7.13
N LEU A 174 -6.49 15.86 -8.38
CA LEU A 174 -5.10 15.54 -8.71
C LEU A 174 -4.55 16.57 -9.69
N ASP A 175 -3.51 17.29 -9.26
CA ASP A 175 -2.99 18.45 -9.98
C ASP A 175 -1.88 18.09 -11.00
N SER A 176 -1.29 16.89 -10.93
CA SER A 176 -0.22 16.47 -11.84
C SER A 176 -0.67 15.39 -12.82
N ASP A 177 -0.14 15.45 -14.04
CA ASP A 177 -0.41 14.46 -15.09
C ASP A 177 -0.05 13.04 -14.63
N TYR A 178 1.09 12.89 -13.93
CA TYR A 178 1.50 11.62 -13.35
C TYR A 178 0.47 11.10 -12.33
N ALA A 179 -0.03 11.96 -11.44
CA ALA A 179 -1.03 11.53 -10.46
C ALA A 179 -2.35 11.11 -11.13
N GLN A 180 -2.77 11.81 -12.18
CA GLN A 180 -3.95 11.44 -12.97
C GLN A 180 -3.76 10.07 -13.66
N GLN A 181 -2.61 9.81 -14.26
CA GLN A 181 -2.28 8.51 -14.87
C GLN A 181 -2.21 7.39 -13.83
N LEU A 182 -1.61 7.66 -12.66
CA LEU A 182 -1.57 6.71 -11.55
C LEU A 182 -2.98 6.37 -11.07
N ARG A 183 -3.87 7.37 -10.96
CA ARG A 183 -5.28 7.17 -10.63
C ARG A 183 -5.95 6.24 -11.64
N GLU A 184 -5.80 6.50 -12.94
CA GLU A 184 -6.37 5.64 -13.99
C GLU A 184 -5.88 4.19 -13.87
N THR A 185 -4.58 4.00 -13.62
CA THR A 185 -3.97 2.69 -13.41
C THR A 185 -4.59 1.96 -12.21
N ILE A 186 -4.74 2.64 -11.08
CA ILE A 186 -5.34 2.09 -9.86
C ILE A 186 -6.80 1.68 -10.09
N PHE A 187 -7.61 2.54 -10.73
CA PHE A 187 -9.02 2.22 -10.98
C PHE A 187 -9.21 1.13 -12.04
N ALA A 188 -8.31 1.04 -13.02
CA ALA A 188 -8.30 -0.04 -14.00
C ALA A 188 -7.98 -1.39 -13.33
N ASP A 189 -7.04 -1.43 -12.38
CA ASP A 189 -6.69 -2.68 -11.69
C ASP A 189 -7.75 -3.12 -10.66
N ARG A 190 -8.47 -2.16 -10.06
CA ARG A 190 -9.63 -2.41 -9.21
C ARG A 190 -10.78 -3.06 -9.96
N ALA A 191 -10.97 -2.73 -11.24
CA ALA A 191 -12.10 -3.24 -12.01
C ALA A 191 -12.11 -4.78 -11.94
N PRO A 192 -13.28 -5.40 -11.69
CA PRO A 192 -13.34 -6.84 -11.48
C PRO A 192 -12.74 -7.55 -12.70
N SER A 193 -11.73 -8.39 -12.47
CA SER A 193 -11.28 -9.36 -13.46
C SER A 193 -12.53 -10.07 -13.95
N SER A 194 -12.89 -9.87 -15.21
CA SER A 194 -14.11 -10.43 -15.79
C SER A 194 -14.15 -11.92 -15.45
N ARG A 195 -15.09 -12.35 -14.61
CA ARG A 195 -15.28 -13.77 -14.31
C ARG A 195 -15.60 -14.46 -15.65
N VAL A 196 -14.63 -15.19 -16.20
CA VAL A 196 -14.81 -16.13 -17.32
C VAL A 196 -15.26 -17.46 -16.74
#